data_AF-A0AAU6CCX9-F1
#
_entry.id   AF-A0AAU6CCX9-F1
#
_cell.length_a   1.000
_cell.length_b   1.000
_cell.length_c   1.000
_cell.angle_alpha   90.00
_cell.angle_beta   90.00
_cell.angle_gamma   90.00
#
_symmetry.space_group_name_H-M   'P 1'
#
loop_
_entity.id
_entity.type
_entity.pdbx_description
1 polymer ?
#
loop_
_entity_poly.entity_id
_entity_poly.type
_entity_poly.pdbx_seq_one_letter_code
_entity_poly.pdbx_strand_id
1 'polypeptide(L)'
;MIPEAAARLSRRSVVAAAVVAVGAGCAKGADGPSGGPSDKAPASLPGVAEQAQAVRDSTDLIGRYDAAAAAHPSLAARLRPLRAEVVRHIEAFGGKAPTAPVPAATAAPATTAKTLAALAAAERSLADRRAATVLTVPGGLARLMASVAAAGAGHAALLGTRAGGRPTNEGTDGA
;
A
#
# COMPACT_ATOMS: atom_id res chain seq x y z
N MET A 1 -12.08 -6.47 54.03
CA MET A 1 -10.73 -7.04 54.10
C MET A 1 -10.50 -7.79 52.80
N ILE A 2 -9.79 -7.19 51.85
CA ILE A 2 -9.44 -7.73 50.51
C ILE A 2 -8.16 -8.58 50.67
N PRO A 3 -8.02 -9.70 49.93
CA PRO A 3 -7.07 -9.70 48.84
C PRO A 3 -7.68 -10.19 47.51
N GLU A 4 -7.60 -9.31 46.52
CA GLU A 4 -7.68 -9.58 45.09
C GLU A 4 -6.47 -10.44 44.71
N ALA A 5 -6.70 -11.64 44.19
CA ALA A 5 -5.66 -12.45 43.57
C ALA A 5 -5.89 -12.48 42.06
N ALA A 6 -5.41 -11.44 41.39
CA ALA A 6 -5.26 -11.40 39.94
C ALA A 6 -4.18 -12.41 39.53
N ALA A 7 -4.59 -13.60 39.10
CA ALA A 7 -3.71 -14.56 38.46
C ALA A 7 -3.29 -14.04 37.08
N ARG A 8 -2.10 -13.41 37.04
CA ARG A 8 -1.40 -13.04 35.81
C ARG A 8 -1.03 -14.31 35.04
N LEU A 9 -1.86 -14.74 34.08
CA LEU A 9 -1.46 -15.82 33.18
C LEU A 9 -0.48 -15.30 32.12
N SER A 10 0.75 -15.80 32.22
CA SER A 10 1.92 -15.49 31.41
C SER A 10 1.79 -15.98 29.96
N ARG A 11 2.31 -15.16 29.04
CA ARG A 11 2.24 -15.26 27.57
C ARG A 11 3.17 -16.32 26.97
N ARG A 12 3.16 -17.55 27.47
CA ARG A 12 3.97 -18.66 26.91
C ARG A 12 3.15 -19.94 26.83
N SER A 13 2.46 -20.10 25.71
CA SER A 13 2.02 -21.41 25.23
C SER A 13 2.42 -21.48 23.76
N VAL A 14 3.64 -22.00 23.56
CA VAL A 14 4.19 -22.39 22.27
C VAL A 14 3.41 -23.61 21.80
N VAL A 15 2.74 -23.51 20.65
CA VAL A 15 2.25 -24.69 19.94
C VAL A 15 3.03 -24.79 18.64
N ALA A 16 3.86 -25.82 18.57
CA ALA A 16 4.60 -26.26 17.41
C ALA A 16 3.71 -27.11 16.51
N ALA A 17 3.78 -26.91 15.18
CA ALA A 17 3.31 -27.90 14.22
C ALA A 17 4.02 -27.76 12.86
N ALA A 18 4.89 -28.75 12.61
CA ALA A 18 5.33 -29.40 11.37
C ALA A 18 5.56 -28.56 10.09
N VAL A 19 6.85 -28.34 9.78
CA VAL A 19 7.35 -28.06 8.43
C VAL A 19 7.65 -29.41 7.75
N VAL A 20 6.91 -29.76 6.70
CA VAL A 20 7.29 -30.86 5.80
C VAL A 20 8.27 -30.30 4.76
N ALA A 21 9.54 -30.68 4.89
CA ALA A 21 10.57 -30.40 3.91
C ALA A 21 10.61 -31.53 2.87
N VAL A 22 10.27 -31.22 1.61
CA VAL A 22 10.69 -32.01 0.45
C VAL A 22 11.72 -31.18 -0.29
N GLY A 23 12.99 -31.58 -0.17
CA GLY A 23 14.10 -31.04 -0.92
C GLY A 23 14.79 -32.14 -1.71
N ALA A 24 14.82 -31.99 -3.04
CA ALA A 24 15.78 -32.66 -3.91
C ALA A 24 16.05 -31.73 -5.09
N GLY A 25 17.28 -31.24 -5.21
CA GLY A 25 17.72 -30.48 -6.38
C GLY A 25 18.84 -29.47 -6.16
N CYS A 26 19.95 -29.85 -5.50
CA CYS A 26 21.20 -29.09 -5.60
C CYS A 26 21.91 -29.46 -6.91
N ALA A 27 22.08 -28.50 -7.81
CA ALA A 27 22.88 -28.66 -9.01
C ALA A 27 24.37 -28.73 -8.65
N LYS A 28 25.00 -29.86 -8.95
CA LYS A 28 26.46 -30.05 -9.01
C LYS A 28 26.83 -30.02 -10.49
N GLY A 29 27.62 -29.04 -10.92
CA GLY A 29 28.19 -29.02 -12.27
C GLY A 29 29.37 -30.00 -12.37
N ALA A 30 29.35 -30.85 -13.41
CA ALA A 30 30.45 -31.09 -14.36
C ALA A 30 30.07 -32.19 -15.39
N ASP A 31 30.10 -31.78 -16.67
CA ASP A 31 30.43 -32.46 -17.94
C ASP A 31 29.72 -33.76 -18.42
N GLY A 32 29.01 -33.63 -19.56
CA GLY A 32 28.54 -34.72 -20.46
C GLY A 32 27.48 -34.24 -21.47
N PRO A 33 27.44 -34.72 -22.74
CA PRO A 33 27.37 -33.86 -23.93
C PRO A 33 25.98 -33.49 -24.47
N SER A 34 25.98 -32.33 -25.14
CA SER A 34 25.14 -31.83 -26.25
C SER A 34 23.73 -32.42 -26.44
N GLY A 35 22.74 -31.66 -25.97
CA GLY A 35 21.36 -31.71 -26.46
C GLY A 35 20.71 -30.32 -26.39
N GLY A 36 20.80 -29.58 -27.51
CA GLY A 36 19.94 -28.47 -28.01
C GLY A 36 19.37 -27.41 -27.06
N PRO A 37 19.34 -26.11 -27.45
CA PRO A 37 18.74 -25.07 -26.64
C PRO A 37 17.23 -25.26 -26.62
N SER A 38 16.69 -25.53 -25.44
CA SER A 38 15.31 -25.23 -25.13
C SER A 38 15.31 -24.32 -23.91
N ASP A 39 15.73 -23.08 -24.15
CA ASP A 39 15.38 -21.93 -23.30
C ASP A 39 13.85 -21.76 -23.37
N LYS A 40 13.11 -22.67 -22.73
CA LYS A 40 11.77 -22.34 -22.27
C LYS A 40 11.98 -21.44 -21.06
N ALA A 41 11.99 -20.13 -21.30
CA ALA A 41 11.77 -19.16 -20.23
C ALA A 41 10.61 -19.66 -19.36
N PRO A 42 10.75 -19.69 -18.03
CA PRO A 42 9.65 -20.13 -17.18
C PRO A 42 8.42 -19.30 -17.54
N ALA A 43 7.29 -19.98 -17.83
CA ALA A 43 6.05 -19.29 -18.15
C ALA A 43 5.74 -18.30 -17.01
N SER A 44 5.70 -17.00 -17.32
CA SER A 44 5.36 -15.97 -16.35
C SER A 44 4.04 -16.33 -15.69
N LEU A 45 4.05 -16.44 -14.36
CA LEU A 45 2.80 -16.66 -13.61
C LEU A 45 1.82 -15.54 -13.97
N PRO A 46 0.55 -15.85 -14.30
CA PRO A 46 -0.43 -14.82 -14.60
C PRO A 46 -0.55 -13.81 -13.43
N GLY A 47 -0.54 -12.50 -13.71
CA GLY A 47 -0.69 -11.47 -12.68
C GLY A 47 0.62 -10.85 -12.14
N VAL A 48 1.80 -11.38 -12.50
CA VAL A 48 3.08 -10.87 -11.97
C VAL A 48 3.38 -9.44 -12.43
N ALA A 49 3.01 -9.09 -13.67
CA ALA A 49 3.23 -7.77 -14.21
C ALA A 49 2.34 -6.73 -13.50
N GLU A 50 1.09 -7.11 -13.24
CA GLU A 50 0.08 -6.31 -12.55
C GLU A 50 0.45 -6.12 -11.07
N GLN A 51 0.95 -7.17 -10.42
CA GLN A 51 1.48 -7.07 -9.06
C GLN A 51 2.70 -6.13 -9.01
N ALA A 52 3.65 -6.25 -9.94
CA ALA A 52 4.79 -5.36 -10.02
C ALA A 52 4.36 -3.90 -10.31
N GLN A 53 3.34 -3.69 -11.14
CA GLN A 53 2.77 -2.36 -11.37
C GLN A 53 2.09 -1.81 -10.11
N ALA A 54 1.34 -2.64 -9.38
CA ALA A 54 0.68 -2.23 -8.14
C ALA A 54 1.70 -1.79 -7.06
N VAL A 55 2.86 -2.45 -6.99
CA VAL A 55 3.99 -2.04 -6.13
C VAL A 55 4.55 -0.68 -6.55
N ARG A 56 4.79 -0.47 -7.85
CA ARG A 56 5.29 0.82 -8.37
C ARG A 56 4.31 1.95 -8.07
N ASP A 57 3.04 1.77 -8.43
CA ASP A 57 1.99 2.77 -8.22
C ASP A 57 1.81 3.14 -6.73
N SER A 58 1.88 2.16 -5.83
CA SER A 58 1.85 2.41 -4.38
C SER A 58 3.08 3.17 -3.89
N THR A 59 4.25 2.89 -4.44
CA THR A 59 5.51 3.57 -4.10
C THR A 59 5.45 5.03 -4.52
N ASP A 60 4.96 5.31 -5.74
CA ASP A 60 4.74 6.67 -6.23
C ASP A 60 3.75 7.44 -5.35
N LEU A 61 2.69 6.77 -4.88
CA LEU A 61 1.73 7.36 -3.95
C LEU A 61 2.37 7.69 -2.59
N ILE A 62 3.26 6.83 -2.07
CA ILE A 62 4.05 7.15 -0.86
C ILE A 62 4.88 8.42 -1.07
N GLY A 63 5.51 8.59 -2.23
CA GLY A 63 6.26 9.80 -2.54
C GLY A 63 5.39 11.06 -2.45
N ARG A 64 4.14 11.01 -2.94
CA ARG A 64 3.19 12.13 -2.80
C ARG A 64 2.83 12.40 -1.34
N TYR A 65 2.62 11.36 -0.52
CA TYR A 65 2.40 11.53 0.92
C TYR A 65 3.60 12.14 1.64
N ASP A 66 4.82 11.71 1.30
CA ASP A 66 6.07 12.24 1.86
C ASP A 66 6.26 13.72 1.49
N ALA A 67 6.06 14.08 0.23
CA ALA A 67 6.13 15.46 -0.23
C ALA A 67 5.08 16.35 0.44
N ALA A 68 3.85 15.84 0.62
CA ALA A 68 2.80 16.56 1.33
C ALA A 68 3.15 16.81 2.81
N ALA A 69 3.70 15.80 3.50
CA ALA A 69 4.10 15.93 4.90
C ALA A 69 5.29 16.89 5.07
N ALA A 70 6.24 16.88 4.13
CA ALA A 70 7.38 17.80 4.12
C ALA A 70 6.97 19.25 3.85
N ALA A 71 6.08 19.48 2.89
CA ALA A 71 5.60 20.83 2.54
C ALA A 71 4.64 21.41 3.58
N HIS A 72 3.86 20.56 4.26
CA HIS A 72 2.84 20.95 5.23
C HIS A 72 2.98 20.16 6.54
N PRO A 73 3.92 20.55 7.44
CA PRO A 73 4.19 19.79 8.66
C PRO A 73 2.97 19.60 9.57
N SER A 74 2.02 20.54 9.55
CA SER A 74 0.76 20.45 10.29
C SER A 74 -0.13 19.27 9.86
N LEU A 75 0.07 18.73 8.65
CA LEU A 75 -0.64 17.54 8.15
C LEU A 75 0.06 16.22 8.49
N ALA A 76 1.34 16.24 8.88
CA ALA A 76 2.16 15.03 9.00
C ALA A 76 1.54 13.98 9.93
N ALA A 77 1.08 14.41 11.12
CA ALA A 77 0.43 13.52 12.09
C ALA A 77 -0.85 12.86 11.54
N ARG A 78 -1.63 13.60 10.75
CA ARG A 78 -2.86 13.12 10.11
C ARG A 78 -2.58 12.17 8.95
N LEU A 79 -1.56 12.44 8.15
CA LEU A 79 -1.23 11.66 6.95
C LEU A 79 -0.48 10.36 7.27
N ARG A 80 0.24 10.31 8.39
CA ARG A 80 1.03 9.15 8.83
C ARG A 80 0.26 7.81 8.80
N PRO A 81 -0.95 7.67 9.37
CA PRO A 81 -1.69 6.40 9.30
C PRO A 81 -2.05 6.00 7.86
N LEU A 82 -2.48 6.95 7.03
CA LEU A 82 -2.81 6.67 5.62
C LEU A 82 -1.58 6.20 4.84
N ARG A 83 -0.45 6.88 5.00
CA ARG A 83 0.83 6.47 4.41
C ARG A 83 1.25 5.06 4.85
N ALA A 84 1.06 4.73 6.13
CA ALA A 84 1.41 3.41 6.66
C ALA A 84 0.55 2.29 6.05
N GLU A 85 -0.74 2.52 5.80
CA GLU A 85 -1.57 1.55 5.07
C GLU A 85 -1.10 1.37 3.62
N VAL A 86 -0.67 2.44 2.93
CA VAL A 86 -0.11 2.32 1.57
C VAL A 86 1.19 1.50 1.57
N VAL A 87 2.03 1.62 2.61
CA VAL A 87 3.20 0.75 2.79
C VAL A 87 2.78 -0.72 2.94
N ARG A 88 1.77 -1.01 3.75
CA ARG A 88 1.24 -2.38 3.88
C ARG A 88 0.68 -2.92 2.57
N HIS A 89 0.08 -2.07 1.74
CA HIS A 89 -0.36 -2.47 0.40
C HIS A 89 0.82 -2.89 -0.48
N ILE A 90 1.98 -2.21 -0.40
CA ILE A 90 3.21 -2.64 -1.11
C ILE A 90 3.61 -4.05 -0.68
N GLU A 91 3.66 -4.29 0.63
CA GLU A 91 4.02 -5.59 1.20
C GLU A 91 3.03 -6.68 0.80
N ALA A 92 1.72 -6.37 0.77
CA ALA A 92 0.68 -7.30 0.34
C ALA A 92 0.81 -7.69 -1.14
N PHE A 93 1.31 -6.77 -1.98
CA PHE A 93 1.70 -7.07 -3.37
C PHE A 93 3.13 -7.63 -3.48
N GLY A 94 3.75 -8.08 -2.38
CA GLY A 94 5.09 -8.70 -2.38
C GLY A 94 6.24 -7.73 -2.63
N GLY A 95 6.00 -6.41 -2.59
CA GLY A 95 7.04 -5.40 -2.61
C GLY A 95 7.71 -5.21 -1.24
N LYS A 96 8.82 -4.47 -1.22
CA LYS A 96 9.51 -4.12 0.03
C LYS A 96 9.07 -2.74 0.51
N ALA A 97 8.80 -2.62 1.80
CA ALA A 97 8.52 -1.33 2.43
C ALA A 97 9.70 -0.34 2.23
N PRO A 98 9.45 0.90 1.80
CA PRO A 98 10.47 1.93 1.76
C PRO A 98 10.99 2.24 3.17
N THR A 99 12.32 2.21 3.35
CA THR A 99 12.99 2.52 4.63
C THR A 99 13.36 3.99 4.78
N ALA A 100 13.20 4.78 3.72
CA ALA A 100 13.47 6.21 3.67
C ALA A 100 12.31 6.94 2.94
N PRO A 101 12.21 8.28 3.06
CA PRO A 101 11.26 9.06 2.28
C PRO A 101 11.45 8.83 0.78
N VAL A 102 10.34 8.67 0.07
CA VAL A 102 10.35 8.46 -1.39
C VAL A 102 10.26 9.82 -2.08
N PRO A 103 11.15 10.13 -3.04
CA PRO A 103 11.06 11.38 -3.78
C PRO A 103 9.78 11.40 -4.64
N ALA A 104 9.04 12.51 -4.61
CA ALA A 104 7.88 12.71 -5.46
C ALA A 104 8.30 13.30 -6.82
N ALA A 105 7.67 12.83 -7.90
CA ALA A 105 7.86 13.40 -9.23
C ALA A 105 7.29 14.83 -9.39
N THR A 106 6.43 15.27 -8.48
CA THR A 106 5.79 16.59 -8.52
C THR A 106 5.78 17.20 -7.12
N ALA A 107 6.03 18.50 -7.04
CA ALA A 107 5.97 19.25 -5.78
C ALA A 107 4.55 19.28 -5.21
N ALA A 108 4.44 19.31 -3.88
CA ALA A 108 3.15 19.47 -3.22
C ALA A 108 2.55 20.86 -3.51
N PRO A 109 1.22 20.97 -3.66
CA PRO A 109 0.57 22.26 -3.82
C PRO A 109 0.85 23.23 -2.66
N ALA A 110 0.77 24.54 -2.95
CA ALA A 110 1.13 25.59 -1.99
C ALA A 110 0.25 25.67 -0.73
N THR A 111 -0.98 25.14 -0.77
CA THR A 111 -1.89 25.19 0.38
C THR A 111 -2.22 23.79 0.89
N THR A 112 -2.51 23.68 2.18
CA THR A 112 -2.95 22.44 2.83
C THR A 112 -4.21 21.88 2.17
N ALA A 113 -5.20 22.73 1.86
CA ALA A 113 -6.44 22.33 1.21
C ALA A 113 -6.21 21.76 -0.19
N LYS A 114 -5.40 22.43 -1.03
CA LYS A 114 -5.06 21.92 -2.36
C LYS A 114 -4.24 20.63 -2.28
N THR A 115 -3.37 20.49 -1.29
CA THR A 115 -2.58 19.27 -1.06
C THR A 115 -3.47 18.10 -0.69
N LEU A 116 -4.43 18.29 0.22
CA LEU A 116 -5.39 17.25 0.59
C LEU A 116 -6.28 16.85 -0.59
N ALA A 117 -6.74 17.82 -1.39
CA ALA A 117 -7.51 17.55 -2.60
C ALA A 117 -6.70 16.76 -3.64
N ALA A 118 -5.42 17.13 -3.85
CA ALA A 118 -4.52 16.42 -4.75
C ALA A 118 -4.25 14.98 -4.29
N LEU A 119 -4.02 14.75 -3.00
CA LEU A 119 -3.89 13.40 -2.44
C LEU A 119 -5.19 12.59 -2.58
N ALA A 120 -6.34 13.20 -2.32
CA ALA A 120 -7.64 12.53 -2.49
C ALA A 120 -7.87 12.11 -3.95
N ALA A 121 -7.53 12.97 -4.91
CA ALA A 121 -7.62 12.67 -6.34
C ALA A 121 -6.64 11.56 -6.75
N ALA A 122 -5.40 11.58 -6.23
CA ALA A 122 -4.42 10.53 -6.50
C ALA A 122 -4.85 9.16 -5.95
N GLU A 123 -5.36 9.11 -4.71
CA GLU A 123 -5.92 7.90 -4.10
C GLU A 123 -7.11 7.37 -4.90
N ARG A 124 -8.06 8.24 -5.29
CA ARG A 124 -9.22 7.85 -6.09
C ARG A 124 -8.82 7.30 -7.46
N SER A 125 -7.98 8.03 -8.20
CA SER A 125 -7.50 7.59 -9.51
C SER A 125 -6.78 6.23 -9.44
N LEU A 126 -5.97 6.01 -8.40
CA LEU A 126 -5.30 4.72 -8.22
C LEU A 126 -6.28 3.61 -7.83
N ALA A 127 -7.25 3.89 -6.95
CA ALA A 127 -8.31 2.95 -6.62
C ALA A 127 -9.11 2.54 -7.86
N ASP A 128 -9.47 3.50 -8.72
CA ASP A 128 -10.23 3.25 -9.95
C ASP A 128 -9.43 2.40 -10.94
N ARG A 129 -8.13 2.69 -11.14
CA ARG A 129 -7.26 1.84 -11.98
C ARG A 129 -7.18 0.42 -11.45
N ARG A 130 -7.03 0.25 -10.13
CA ARG A 130 -6.98 -1.08 -9.51
C ARG A 130 -8.30 -1.83 -9.67
N ALA A 131 -9.43 -1.15 -9.49
CA ALA A 131 -10.76 -1.72 -9.69
C ALA A 131 -10.94 -2.20 -11.14
N ALA A 132 -10.43 -1.45 -12.13
CA ALA A 132 -10.42 -1.89 -13.52
C ALA A 132 -9.54 -3.14 -13.73
N THR A 133 -8.36 -3.20 -13.11
CA THR A 133 -7.47 -4.37 -13.19
C THR A 133 -8.06 -5.64 -12.58
N VAL A 134 -9.03 -5.55 -11.65
CA VAL A 134 -9.70 -6.74 -11.07
C VAL A 134 -10.28 -7.65 -12.16
N LEU A 135 -10.72 -7.08 -13.30
CA LEU A 135 -11.31 -7.83 -14.41
C LEU A 135 -10.29 -8.59 -15.27
N THR A 136 -8.99 -8.30 -15.11
CA THR A 136 -7.92 -8.83 -15.97
C THR A 136 -6.97 -9.77 -15.24
N VAL A 137 -7.10 -9.90 -13.91
CA VAL A 137 -6.21 -10.73 -13.08
C VAL A 137 -6.97 -11.91 -12.45
N PRO A 138 -6.30 -13.05 -12.19
CA PRO A 138 -6.97 -14.23 -11.68
C PRO A 138 -7.16 -14.23 -10.16
N GLY A 139 -8.20 -14.94 -9.71
CA GLY A 139 -8.27 -15.60 -8.41
C GLY A 139 -7.97 -14.74 -7.18
N GLY A 140 -6.89 -15.08 -6.47
CA GLY A 140 -6.49 -14.39 -5.23
C GLY A 140 -6.04 -12.95 -5.45
N LEU A 141 -5.35 -12.67 -6.58
CA LEU A 141 -4.88 -11.34 -6.90
C LEU A 141 -6.03 -10.38 -7.18
N ALA A 142 -7.09 -10.84 -7.86
CA ALA A 142 -8.30 -10.05 -8.08
C ALA A 142 -8.94 -9.59 -6.76
N ARG A 143 -9.04 -10.50 -5.79
CA ARG A 143 -9.59 -10.22 -4.45
C ARG A 143 -8.71 -9.24 -3.67
N LEU A 144 -7.39 -9.40 -3.74
CA LEU A 144 -6.44 -8.46 -3.13
C LEU A 144 -6.57 -7.06 -3.76
N MET A 145 -6.56 -6.97 -5.09
CA MET A 145 -6.71 -5.72 -5.84
C MET A 145 -8.03 -5.02 -5.49
N ALA A 146 -9.14 -5.76 -5.42
CA ALA A 146 -10.45 -5.21 -5.03
C ALA A 146 -10.43 -4.67 -3.60
N SER A 147 -9.85 -5.40 -2.65
CA SER A 147 -9.73 -4.95 -1.25
C SER A 147 -8.90 -3.68 -1.13
N VAL A 148 -7.76 -3.62 -1.82
CA VAL A 148 -6.87 -2.45 -1.80
C VAL A 148 -7.49 -1.25 -2.53
N ALA A 149 -8.23 -1.49 -3.62
CA ALA A 149 -8.99 -0.45 -4.30
C ALA A 149 -10.06 0.15 -3.38
N ALA A 150 -10.82 -0.68 -2.66
CA ALA A 150 -11.81 -0.22 -1.70
C ALA A 150 -11.18 0.59 -0.55
N ALA A 151 -10.04 0.15 -0.01
CA ALA A 151 -9.29 0.91 0.99
C ALA A 151 -8.85 2.29 0.48
N GLY A 152 -8.28 2.36 -0.74
CA GLY A 152 -7.90 3.62 -1.38
C GLY A 152 -9.08 4.56 -1.64
N ALA A 153 -10.24 4.02 -2.04
CA ALA A 153 -11.47 4.82 -2.18
C ALA A 153 -11.94 5.41 -0.83
N GLY A 154 -11.75 4.67 0.27
CA GLY A 154 -11.98 5.14 1.64
C GLY A 154 -10.99 6.22 2.06
N HIS A 155 -9.70 6.07 1.77
CA HIS A 155 -8.69 7.10 2.00
C HIS A 155 -9.03 8.41 1.27
N ALA A 156 -9.43 8.32 0.00
CA ALA A 156 -9.86 9.47 -0.78
C ALA A 156 -11.03 10.22 -0.13
N ALA A 157 -12.01 9.49 0.42
CA ALA A 157 -13.14 10.09 1.13
C ALA A 157 -12.69 10.79 2.44
N LEU A 158 -11.81 10.17 3.23
CA LEU A 158 -11.25 10.75 4.46
C LEU A 158 -10.41 12.01 4.21
N LEU A 159 -9.75 12.08 3.05
CA LEU A 159 -8.98 13.25 2.63
C LEU A 159 -9.91 14.38 2.14
N GLY A 160 -10.95 14.04 1.37
CA GLY A 160 -11.87 15.00 0.76
C GLY A 160 -12.87 15.67 1.72
N THR A 161 -13.35 14.93 2.73
CA THR A 161 -14.38 15.38 3.70
C THR A 161 -13.98 16.57 4.59
N ARG A 162 -12.73 17.04 4.53
CA ARG A 162 -12.25 18.21 5.29
C ARG A 162 -11.64 19.33 4.45
N ALA A 163 -11.53 19.14 3.13
CA ALA A 163 -11.08 20.20 2.20
C ALA A 163 -12.21 21.17 1.85
N GLY A 164 -13.48 20.76 2.03
CA GLY A 164 -14.66 21.60 1.97
C GLY A 164 -14.94 22.29 3.31
N GLY A 165 -14.08 23.22 3.73
CA GLY A 165 -14.45 24.18 4.76
C GLY A 165 -15.63 25.02 4.27
N ARG A 166 -16.76 24.96 4.98
CA ARG A 166 -17.97 25.76 4.74
C ARG A 166 -17.56 27.24 4.59
N PRO A 167 -17.99 27.97 3.55
CA PRO A 167 -17.80 29.41 3.52
C PRO A 167 -18.59 30.00 4.69
N THR A 168 -17.90 30.60 5.65
CA THR A 168 -18.54 31.48 6.63
C THR A 168 -19.00 32.71 5.87
N ASN A 169 -20.26 32.71 5.47
CA ASN A 169 -20.95 33.92 5.08
C ASN A 169 -21.11 34.77 6.35
N GLU A 170 -20.07 35.55 6.69
CA GLU A 170 -20.24 36.70 7.57
C GLU A 170 -21.07 37.72 6.82
N GLY A 171 -22.26 38.00 7.38
CA GLY A 171 -23.21 38.94 6.83
C GLY A 171 -22.60 40.31 6.66
N THR A 172 -22.67 40.82 5.44
CA THR A 172 -22.67 42.26 5.19
C THR A 172 -24.03 42.81 5.60
N ASP A 173 -24.20 43.05 6.90
CA ASP A 173 -25.10 44.11 7.36
C ASP A 173 -24.31 45.41 7.38
N GLY A 174 -24.74 46.38 6.59
CA GLY A 174 -24.41 47.80 6.78
C GLY A 174 -23.63 48.48 5.66
N ALA A 175 -24.36 49.02 4.68
CA ALA A 175 -24.31 50.43 4.28
C ALA A 175 -25.49 50.75 3.35
#